data_AF-A0A7R9P6E8-F1
#
_entry.id   AF-A0A7R9P6E8-F1
#
_cell.length_a   1.000
_cell.length_b   1.000
_cell.length_c   1.000
_cell.angle_alpha   90.00
_cell.angle_beta   90.00
_cell.angle_gamma   90.00
#
_symmetry.space_group_name_H-M   'P 1'
#
loop_
_entity.id
_entity.type
_entity.pdbx_description
1 polymer ?
#
loop_
_entity_poly.entity_id
_entity_poly.type
_entity_poly.pdbx_seq_one_letter_code
_entity_poly.pdbx_strand_id
1 'polypeptide(L)'
;MGDLGEESSFGEIRELSPFLVGVHIADVTHFIRPGTAIDKEAALRATTVYLVDKRIDMVPDLLSSNLCSLRGNEERFAFSCIWEITRDANIVNTKFHKSIIRSRQAMTYEEAQLKIDDSSQEDELSKSLRSLNSLAKILKRRRIDNGQVALVLASPEIRFQVDSETHDPIEVESKKLRDTNSMVEEFMLLANISVAKKILEEFPECALLRRHPTPPVSNFEPIIKAGKKLGFDININSGKELAESLDAAVRPDNPYFNTMLRILATRCMLQAVYFASGMMQKDEYAHYGLACPIYTHFTSPIRRYADVMVHRLLAVCIGADATFPDLLDKRKSQALSHNLNYRNRMAQYAGRASVALHTHLFFRGRIQDEQGYVLYVRKNALQILIPKYGFEGTLYVSPRKGEKLQVKFIYNEENQSQRCGDVVFHTFDPVTVQLSLDRSNLQHERVVLQLVKPHIPNFSVPSLDASISAPTKDSAKRKELKDEPMEQDSAPTMASETNIHKKKKKKK
;
A
#
# COMPACT_ATOMS: atom_id res chain seq x y z
N MET A 1 -12.84 11.57 -13.39
CA MET A 1 -14.22 11.80 -12.90
C MET A 1 -14.65 13.12 -13.49
N GLY A 2 -15.70 13.13 -14.29
CA GLY A 2 -16.19 14.33 -14.97
C GLY A 2 -17.71 14.34 -15.06
N ASP A 3 -18.26 15.54 -14.87
CA ASP A 3 -19.65 16.03 -15.00
C ASP A 3 -20.78 15.33 -14.22
N LEU A 4 -21.31 16.08 -13.25
CA LEU A 4 -22.68 15.97 -12.74
C LEU A 4 -23.51 17.03 -13.49
N GLY A 5 -24.22 16.65 -14.55
CA GLY A 5 -25.17 17.54 -15.22
C GLY A 5 -26.53 17.50 -14.52
N GLU A 6 -26.96 18.59 -13.90
CA GLU A 6 -28.37 18.78 -13.55
C GLU A 6 -29.11 19.32 -14.79
N GLU A 7 -29.82 18.46 -15.51
CA GLU A 7 -30.82 18.92 -16.50
C GLU A 7 -32.07 19.40 -15.75
N SER A 8 -32.47 20.64 -16.01
CA SER A 8 -33.67 21.27 -15.45
C SER A 8 -34.71 21.44 -16.57
N SER A 9 -35.69 20.53 -16.61
CA SER A 9 -36.91 20.72 -17.40
C SER A 9 -38.05 21.15 -16.48
N PHE A 10 -38.65 22.29 -16.82
CA PHE A 10 -39.79 22.90 -16.14
C PHE A 10 -41.03 22.01 -16.15
N GLY A 11 -41.71 21.93 -15.00
CA GLY A 11 -43.13 21.55 -14.90
C GLY A 11 -43.40 20.19 -14.28
N GLU A 12 -43.92 20.22 -13.04
CA GLU A 12 -44.62 19.15 -12.32
C GLU A 12 -43.77 18.08 -11.61
N ILE A 13 -43.94 18.06 -10.28
CA ILE A 13 -43.35 17.15 -9.27
C ILE A 13 -41.82 17.17 -9.25
N ARG A 14 -41.23 17.91 -8.28
CA ARG A 14 -39.79 17.80 -7.94
C ARG A 14 -39.51 16.42 -7.34
N GLU A 15 -39.52 15.37 -8.15
CA GLU A 15 -38.66 14.23 -7.92
C GLU A 15 -37.23 14.76 -8.08
N LEU A 16 -36.48 14.78 -6.96
CA LEU A 16 -35.11 15.26 -6.95
C LEU A 16 -34.31 14.47 -8.00
N SER A 17 -33.73 15.18 -8.96
CA SER A 17 -32.99 14.56 -10.07
C SER A 17 -31.86 13.67 -9.52
N PRO A 18 -31.70 12.45 -10.05
CA PRO A 18 -30.60 11.58 -9.66
C PRO A 18 -29.27 12.21 -10.12
N PHE A 19 -28.22 12.02 -9.32
CA PHE A 19 -26.86 12.39 -9.67
C PHE A 19 -26.33 11.46 -10.77
N LEU A 20 -25.76 12.03 -11.82
CA LEU A 20 -25.05 11.27 -12.85
C LEU A 20 -23.56 11.16 -12.49
N VAL A 21 -23.10 9.97 -12.13
CA VAL A 21 -21.69 9.75 -11.73
C VAL A 21 -20.96 8.92 -12.77
N GLY A 22 -19.84 9.44 -13.30
CA GLY A 22 -19.00 8.77 -14.28
C GLY A 22 -17.63 8.34 -13.75
N VAL A 23 -17.31 7.05 -13.85
CA VAL A 23 -15.93 6.52 -13.74
C VAL A 23 -15.42 6.18 -15.13
N HIS A 24 -14.39 6.89 -15.56
CA HIS A 24 -13.79 6.74 -16.88
C HIS A 24 -12.40 6.11 -16.73
N ILE A 25 -12.20 4.95 -17.36
CA ILE A 25 -10.96 4.17 -17.30
C ILE A 25 -10.30 4.20 -18.68
N ALA A 26 -8.97 4.28 -18.73
CA ALA A 26 -8.23 4.27 -19.99
C ALA A 26 -8.57 3.06 -20.88
N ASP A 27 -8.89 3.28 -22.16
CA ASP A 27 -9.20 2.19 -23.09
C ASP A 27 -7.91 1.62 -23.73
N VAL A 28 -7.26 0.73 -22.98
CA VAL A 28 -6.06 0.01 -23.47
C VAL A 28 -6.42 -1.02 -24.55
N THR A 29 -7.65 -1.53 -24.54
CA THR A 29 -8.10 -2.58 -25.48
C THR A 29 -8.21 -2.08 -26.91
N HIS A 30 -8.39 -0.77 -27.10
CA HIS A 30 -8.34 -0.17 -28.42
C HIS A 30 -6.98 -0.35 -29.11
N PHE A 31 -5.90 -0.22 -28.33
CA PHE A 31 -4.51 -0.30 -28.83
C PHE A 31 -3.95 -1.72 -28.81
N ILE A 32 -4.26 -2.52 -27.78
CA ILE A 32 -3.74 -3.88 -27.62
C ILE A 32 -4.77 -4.90 -28.12
N ARG A 33 -4.63 -5.29 -29.39
CA ARG A 33 -5.50 -6.28 -30.04
C ARG A 33 -5.11 -7.72 -29.69
N PRO A 34 -6.06 -8.65 -29.54
CA PRO A 34 -5.79 -10.05 -29.21
C PRO A 34 -4.82 -10.72 -30.20
N GLY A 35 -3.91 -11.55 -29.68
CA GLY A 35 -3.00 -12.36 -30.50
C GLY A 35 -1.79 -11.64 -31.08
N THR A 36 -1.71 -10.32 -30.92
CA THR A 36 -0.55 -9.51 -31.30
C THR A 36 0.66 -9.80 -30.39
N ALA A 37 1.87 -9.44 -30.83
CA ALA A 37 3.07 -9.62 -30.01
C ALA A 37 3.01 -8.85 -28.68
N ILE A 38 2.43 -7.64 -28.71
CA ILE A 38 2.24 -6.82 -27.51
C ILE A 38 1.26 -7.45 -26.52
N ASP A 39 0.20 -8.11 -27.02
CA ASP A 39 -0.76 -8.85 -26.19
C ASP A 39 -0.12 -10.05 -25.49
N LYS A 40 0.69 -10.82 -26.23
CA LYS A 40 1.46 -11.95 -25.68
C LYS A 40 2.43 -11.50 -24.60
N GLU A 41 3.16 -10.41 -24.81
CA GLU A 41 4.08 -9.86 -23.82
C GLU A 41 3.34 -9.35 -22.57
N ALA A 42 2.21 -8.65 -22.75
CA ALA A 42 1.38 -8.18 -21.64
C ALA A 42 0.79 -9.35 -20.84
N ALA A 43 0.37 -10.44 -21.50
CA ALA A 43 -0.12 -11.65 -20.84
C ALA A 43 1.01 -12.40 -20.09
N LEU A 44 2.23 -12.40 -20.63
CA LEU A 44 3.41 -13.00 -19.98
C LEU A 44 3.82 -12.23 -18.72
N ARG A 45 3.81 -10.89 -18.76
CA ARG A 45 4.11 -10.01 -17.62
C ARG A 45 2.99 -9.97 -16.60
N ALA A 46 1.74 -10.01 -17.05
CA ALA A 46 0.48 -10.00 -16.28
C ALA A 46 0.21 -8.76 -15.41
N THR A 47 1.22 -8.17 -14.78
CA THR A 47 1.12 -6.98 -13.93
C THR A 47 2.40 -6.14 -14.00
N THR A 48 2.27 -4.83 -13.83
CA THR A 48 3.41 -3.94 -13.57
C THR A 48 3.99 -4.25 -12.19
N VAL A 49 5.31 -4.30 -12.08
CA VAL A 49 6.03 -4.52 -10.82
C VAL A 49 6.54 -3.19 -10.30
N TYR A 50 6.18 -2.85 -9.06
CA TYR A 50 6.64 -1.63 -8.38
C TYR A 50 7.75 -1.99 -7.40
N LEU A 51 8.92 -1.39 -7.60
CA LEU A 51 10.07 -1.41 -6.70
C LEU A 51 10.22 0.00 -6.10
N VAL A 52 11.12 0.16 -5.12
CA VAL A 52 11.34 1.47 -4.48
C VAL A 52 11.95 2.48 -5.47
N ASP A 53 12.95 2.05 -6.25
CA ASP A 53 13.69 2.87 -7.21
C ASP A 53 13.09 2.85 -8.63
N LYS A 54 12.42 1.75 -8.99
CA LYS A 54 12.01 1.47 -10.37
C LYS A 54 10.59 0.94 -10.49
N ARG A 55 9.99 1.21 -11.65
CA ARG A 55 8.72 0.63 -12.08
C ARG A 55 8.95 -0.18 -13.35
N ILE A 56 8.59 -1.46 -13.33
CA ILE A 56 8.69 -2.34 -14.50
C ILE A 56 7.31 -2.46 -15.12
N ASP A 57 7.09 -1.72 -16.21
CA ASP A 57 5.79 -1.62 -16.85
C ASP A 57 5.37 -2.90 -17.59
N MET A 58 4.08 -3.24 -17.48
CA MET A 58 3.45 -4.33 -18.21
C MET A 58 3.34 -4.03 -19.70
N VAL A 59 3.05 -2.78 -20.04
CA VAL A 59 2.91 -2.29 -21.42
C VAL A 59 4.02 -1.28 -21.72
N PRO A 60 4.42 -1.10 -22.99
CA PRO A 60 5.46 -0.14 -23.38
C PRO A 60 5.18 1.29 -22.91
N ASP A 61 6.23 2.04 -22.60
CA ASP A 61 6.17 3.40 -22.02
C ASP A 61 5.33 4.37 -22.85
N LEU A 62 5.40 4.26 -24.19
CA LEU A 62 4.60 5.08 -25.10
C LEU A 62 3.09 4.90 -24.87
N LEU A 63 2.65 3.67 -24.59
CA LEU A 63 1.26 3.36 -24.29
C LEU A 63 0.91 3.72 -22.85
N SER A 64 1.75 3.35 -21.89
CA SER A 64 1.48 3.57 -20.46
C SER A 64 1.45 5.05 -20.09
N SER A 65 2.41 5.82 -20.57
CA SER A 65 2.66 7.19 -20.09
C SER A 65 2.03 8.26 -20.98
N ASN A 66 1.77 7.98 -22.26
CA ASN A 66 1.23 8.96 -23.20
C ASN A 66 -0.16 8.59 -23.74
N LEU A 67 -0.25 7.53 -24.55
CA LEU A 67 -1.47 7.24 -25.33
C LEU A 67 -2.66 6.79 -24.49
N CYS A 68 -2.44 5.93 -23.49
CA CYS A 68 -3.50 5.46 -22.60
C CYS A 68 -3.64 6.32 -21.35
N SER A 69 -2.65 7.17 -21.04
CA SER A 69 -2.70 8.05 -19.87
C SER A 69 -3.74 9.15 -20.07
N LEU A 70 -4.66 9.29 -19.12
CA LEU A 70 -5.72 10.31 -19.13
C LEU A 70 -5.15 11.67 -18.67
N ARG A 71 -4.29 12.26 -19.50
CA ARG A 71 -3.63 13.54 -19.24
C ARG A 71 -4.64 14.70 -19.23
N GLY A 72 -4.33 15.74 -18.47
CA GLY A 72 -5.13 16.97 -18.44
C GLY A 72 -5.10 17.69 -19.78
N ASN A 73 -6.22 18.29 -20.15
CA ASN A 73 -6.46 19.12 -21.34
C ASN A 73 -6.30 18.44 -22.70
N GLU A 74 -6.13 17.13 -22.75
CA GLU A 74 -6.03 16.36 -23.99
C GLU A 74 -7.18 15.36 -24.14
N GLU A 75 -7.62 15.12 -25.38
CA GLU A 75 -8.63 14.10 -25.69
C GLU A 75 -8.01 12.70 -25.64
N ARG A 76 -8.71 11.77 -25.00
CA ARG A 76 -8.27 10.39 -24.80
C ARG A 76 -9.44 9.41 -24.85
N PHE A 77 -9.17 8.22 -25.37
CA PHE A 77 -10.12 7.10 -25.34
C PHE A 77 -10.26 6.54 -23.93
N ALA A 78 -11.50 6.39 -23.50
CA ALA A 78 -11.85 5.82 -22.21
C ALA A 78 -13.04 4.87 -22.33
N PHE A 79 -13.01 3.83 -21.50
CA PHE A 79 -14.16 3.02 -21.18
C PHE A 79 -14.87 3.64 -19.96
N SER A 80 -16.08 4.12 -20.18
CA SER A 80 -16.88 4.84 -19.18
C SER A 80 -17.96 3.93 -18.58
N CYS A 81 -18.02 3.95 -17.25
CA CYS A 81 -19.12 3.43 -16.46
C CYS A 81 -19.86 4.61 -15.86
N ILE A 82 -21.14 4.78 -16.22
CA ILE A 82 -21.98 5.90 -15.81
C ILE A 82 -23.13 5.35 -14.99
N TRP A 83 -23.37 5.92 -13.81
CA TRP A 83 -24.48 5.57 -12.94
C TRP A 83 -25.43 6.74 -12.77
N GLU A 84 -26.71 6.42 -12.69
CA GLU A 84 -27.73 7.30 -12.15
C GLU A 84 -27.90 6.93 -10.68
N ILE A 85 -27.50 7.83 -9.78
CA ILE A 85 -27.39 7.60 -8.33
C ILE A 85 -28.31 8.56 -7.58
N THR A 86 -29.15 8.04 -6.69
CA THR A 86 -29.99 8.91 -5.83
C THR A 86 -29.16 9.64 -4.76
N ARG A 87 -29.74 10.63 -4.08
CA ARG A 87 -29.06 11.33 -2.96
C ARG A 87 -28.63 10.39 -1.82
N ASP A 88 -29.34 9.27 -1.65
CA ASP A 88 -29.02 8.21 -0.69
C ASP A 88 -27.97 7.21 -1.22
N ALA A 89 -27.27 7.55 -2.31
CA ALA A 89 -26.31 6.70 -2.97
C ALA A 89 -26.87 5.34 -3.43
N ASN A 90 -28.15 5.25 -3.80
CA ASN A 90 -28.72 4.05 -4.42
C ASN A 90 -28.56 4.13 -5.94
N ILE A 91 -28.11 3.03 -6.56
CA ILE A 91 -27.94 2.94 -8.00
C ILE A 91 -29.30 2.66 -8.63
N VAL A 92 -29.78 3.59 -9.46
CA VAL A 92 -31.01 3.44 -10.24
C VAL A 92 -30.71 2.73 -11.55
N ASN A 93 -29.67 3.18 -12.25
CA ASN A 93 -29.29 2.67 -13.57
C ASN A 93 -27.77 2.66 -13.73
N THR A 94 -27.27 1.74 -14.56
CA THR A 94 -25.85 1.63 -14.90
C THR A 94 -25.69 1.47 -16.39
N LYS A 95 -24.88 2.34 -17.00
CA LYS A 95 -24.59 2.33 -18.44
C LYS A 95 -23.09 2.21 -18.68
N PHE A 96 -22.72 1.42 -19.68
CA PHE A 96 -21.33 1.17 -20.06
C PHE A 96 -21.12 1.58 -21.51
N HIS A 97 -20.12 2.44 -21.78
CA HIS A 97 -19.84 2.94 -23.12
C HIS A 97 -18.35 3.11 -23.37
N LYS A 98 -17.92 2.93 -24.62
CA LYS A 98 -16.66 3.51 -25.09
C LYS A 98 -16.88 4.98 -25.40
N SER A 99 -15.94 5.82 -24.96
CA SER A 99 -16.08 7.28 -24.96
C SER A 99 -14.76 7.95 -25.27
N ILE A 100 -14.84 9.19 -25.76
CA ILE A 100 -13.70 10.12 -25.83
C ILE A 100 -13.90 11.14 -24.71
N ILE A 101 -12.90 11.30 -23.85
CA ILE A 101 -12.95 12.25 -22.73
C ILE A 101 -11.81 13.25 -22.83
N ARG A 102 -12.02 14.44 -22.26
CA ARG A 102 -10.97 15.44 -22.05
C ARG A 102 -10.93 15.80 -20.58
N SER A 103 -9.90 15.36 -19.88
CA SER A 103 -9.76 15.65 -18.44
C SER A 103 -9.47 17.15 -18.26
N ARG A 104 -10.27 17.88 -17.48
CA ARG A 104 -10.03 19.32 -17.26
C ARG A 104 -8.79 19.61 -16.42
N GLN A 105 -8.51 18.75 -15.43
CA GLN A 105 -7.38 18.94 -14.53
C GLN A 105 -6.89 17.59 -14.00
N ALA A 106 -5.56 17.40 -13.95
CA ALA A 106 -4.93 16.35 -13.17
C ALA A 106 -4.57 16.93 -11.80
N MET A 107 -5.01 16.28 -10.73
CA MET A 107 -4.83 16.76 -9.36
C MET A 107 -4.13 15.71 -8.50
N THR A 108 -3.30 16.15 -7.56
CA THR A 108 -2.82 15.28 -6.49
C THR A 108 -3.92 15.02 -5.46
N TYR A 109 -3.81 13.95 -4.67
CA TYR A 109 -4.74 13.69 -3.56
C TYR A 109 -4.79 14.84 -2.56
N GLU A 110 -3.69 15.59 -2.44
CA GLU A 110 -3.57 16.70 -1.53
C GLU A 110 -4.31 17.93 -2.01
N GLU A 111 -4.09 18.30 -3.28
CA GLU A 111 -4.81 19.39 -3.95
C GLU A 111 -6.32 19.13 -3.96
N ALA A 112 -6.74 17.90 -4.27
CA ALA A 112 -8.15 17.54 -4.26
C ALA A 112 -8.77 17.64 -2.86
N GLN A 113 -8.02 17.29 -1.80
CA GLN A 113 -8.51 17.39 -0.43
C GLN A 113 -8.67 18.86 -0.02
N LEU A 114 -7.68 19.71 -0.32
CA LEU A 114 -7.74 21.14 -0.04
C LEU A 114 -8.95 21.81 -0.70
N LYS A 115 -9.27 21.43 -1.95
CA LYS A 115 -10.47 21.92 -2.65
C LYS A 115 -11.79 21.45 -2.04
N ILE A 116 -11.82 20.23 -1.50
CA ILE A 116 -13.00 19.67 -0.84
C ILE A 116 -13.23 20.38 0.50
N ASP A 117 -12.16 20.65 1.24
CA ASP A 117 -12.20 21.25 2.58
C ASP A 117 -12.46 22.76 2.53
N ASP A 118 -12.04 23.44 1.47
CA ASP A 118 -12.30 24.86 1.25
C ASP A 118 -13.75 25.10 0.78
N SER A 119 -14.61 25.50 1.71
CA SER A 119 -16.00 25.84 1.44
C SER A 119 -16.17 27.15 0.65
N SER A 120 -15.14 27.99 0.55
CA SER A 120 -15.21 29.27 -0.17
C SER A 120 -15.06 29.10 -1.69
N GLN A 121 -14.49 27.99 -2.14
CA GLN A 121 -14.35 27.66 -3.57
C GLN A 121 -15.66 27.08 -4.12
N GLU A 122 -16.38 27.89 -4.91
CA GLU A 122 -17.66 27.54 -5.50
C GLU A 122 -17.60 27.14 -6.99
N ASP A 123 -16.41 26.89 -7.53
CA ASP A 123 -16.26 26.39 -8.88
C ASP A 123 -16.96 25.02 -9.05
N GLU A 124 -17.46 24.77 -10.25
CA GLU A 124 -18.18 23.53 -10.61
C GLU A 124 -17.40 22.27 -10.24
N LEU A 125 -16.06 22.30 -10.40
CA LEU A 125 -15.21 21.18 -10.03
C LEU A 125 -15.23 20.94 -8.51
N SER A 126 -15.04 21.97 -7.69
CA SER A 126 -15.10 21.84 -6.23
C SER A 126 -16.48 21.40 -5.73
N LYS A 127 -17.57 21.93 -6.31
CA LYS A 127 -18.94 21.45 -6.03
C LYS A 127 -19.09 19.96 -6.36
N SER A 128 -18.64 19.53 -7.54
CA SER A 128 -18.70 18.12 -7.95
C SER A 128 -17.88 17.20 -7.04
N LEU A 129 -16.67 17.63 -6.62
CA LEU A 129 -15.82 16.86 -5.70
C LEU A 129 -16.46 16.71 -4.32
N ARG A 130 -17.11 17.76 -3.80
CA ARG A 130 -17.85 17.69 -2.53
C ARG A 130 -19.05 16.75 -2.62
N SER A 131 -19.81 16.78 -3.71
CA SER A 131 -20.91 15.84 -3.96
C SER A 131 -20.43 14.40 -4.10
N LEU A 132 -19.29 14.16 -4.77
CA LEU A 132 -18.69 12.83 -4.83
C LEU A 132 -18.23 12.36 -3.44
N ASN A 133 -17.65 13.24 -2.63
CA ASN A 133 -17.20 12.89 -1.28
C ASN A 133 -18.39 12.53 -0.36
N SER A 134 -19.51 13.26 -0.44
CA SER A 134 -20.70 12.95 0.35
C SER A 134 -21.30 11.59 -0.03
N LEU A 135 -21.42 11.31 -1.34
CA LEU A 135 -21.88 10.01 -1.84
C LEU A 135 -20.94 8.88 -1.42
N ALA A 136 -19.62 9.09 -1.50
CA ALA A 136 -18.64 8.09 -1.09
C ALA A 136 -18.74 7.77 0.42
N LYS A 137 -19.01 8.76 1.28
CA LYS A 137 -19.23 8.53 2.72
C LYS A 137 -20.45 7.64 2.96
N ILE A 138 -21.54 7.83 2.21
CA ILE A 138 -22.75 6.99 2.29
C ILE A 138 -22.46 5.56 1.81
N LEU A 139 -21.79 5.41 0.66
CA LEU A 139 -21.41 4.10 0.10
C LEU A 139 -20.51 3.31 1.08
N LYS A 140 -19.50 3.99 1.64
CA LYS A 140 -18.60 3.39 2.63
C LYS A 140 -19.36 2.92 3.87
N ARG A 141 -20.25 3.76 4.41
CA ARG A 141 -21.06 3.41 5.58
C ARG A 141 -21.91 2.18 5.31
N ARG A 142 -22.65 2.14 4.20
CA ARG A 142 -23.45 0.98 3.79
C ARG A 142 -22.61 -0.29 3.65
N ARG A 143 -21.39 -0.16 3.12
CA ARG A 143 -20.49 -1.31 2.96
C ARG A 143 -19.99 -1.85 4.31
N ILE A 144 -19.68 -0.98 5.26
CA ILE A 144 -19.36 -1.35 6.64
C ILE A 144 -20.58 -2.05 7.28
N ASP A 145 -21.78 -1.49 7.14
CA ASP A 145 -23.02 -2.03 7.71
C ASP A 145 -23.38 -3.42 7.15
N ASN A 146 -23.11 -3.65 5.86
CA ASN A 146 -23.32 -4.92 5.15
C ASN A 146 -22.30 -6.01 5.50
N GLY A 147 -21.40 -5.74 6.46
CA GLY A 147 -20.50 -6.74 7.00
C GLY A 147 -19.20 -6.89 6.24
N GLN A 148 -18.74 -5.85 5.54
CA GLN A 148 -17.34 -5.77 5.15
C GLN A 148 -16.52 -6.02 6.39
N VAL A 149 -15.55 -6.94 6.26
CA VAL A 149 -14.41 -6.92 7.17
C VAL A 149 -13.74 -5.58 6.93
N ALA A 150 -14.18 -4.54 7.64
CA ALA A 150 -13.52 -3.25 7.72
C ALA A 150 -12.24 -3.41 8.54
N LEU A 151 -11.44 -4.42 8.21
CA LEU A 151 -10.03 -4.19 8.07
C LEU A 151 -9.92 -3.17 6.95
N VAL A 152 -10.09 -1.89 7.31
CA VAL A 152 -9.16 -0.89 6.84
C VAL A 152 -7.82 -1.56 7.08
N LEU A 153 -7.28 -2.17 6.02
CA LEU A 153 -6.08 -2.99 6.08
C LEU A 153 -4.99 -2.01 6.47
N ALA A 154 -4.84 -1.80 7.78
CA ALA A 154 -3.94 -0.83 8.38
C ALA A 154 -2.54 -1.42 8.32
N SER A 155 -2.14 -1.88 7.13
CA SER A 155 -0.74 -2.09 6.81
C SER A 155 -0.20 -0.69 6.53
N PRO A 156 0.62 -0.10 7.42
CA PRO A 156 1.27 1.16 7.12
C PRO A 156 2.10 0.98 5.84
N GLU A 157 1.60 1.50 4.72
CA GLU A 157 2.38 1.58 3.49
C GLU A 157 3.45 2.64 3.70
N ILE A 158 4.70 2.24 3.51
CA ILE A 158 5.86 3.10 3.70
C ILE A 158 6.47 3.44 2.37
N ARG A 159 6.83 4.71 2.23
CA ARG A 159 7.57 5.21 1.08
C ARG A 159 8.93 5.71 1.54
N PHE A 160 9.96 5.32 0.80
CA PHE A 160 11.28 5.92 0.93
C PHE A 160 11.34 7.12 0.01
N GLN A 161 11.78 8.26 0.53
CA GLN A 161 12.29 9.33 -0.30
C GLN A 161 13.73 8.97 -0.64
N VAL A 162 14.02 8.82 -1.93
CA VAL A 162 15.32 8.43 -2.46
C VAL A 162 15.99 9.69 -3.02
N ASP A 163 17.27 9.87 -2.71
CA ASP A 163 18.06 10.97 -3.24
C ASP A 163 18.17 10.90 -4.77
N SER A 164 18.05 12.04 -5.45
CA SER A 164 18.11 12.11 -6.90
C SER A 164 19.51 11.88 -7.48
N GLU A 165 20.58 12.12 -6.69
CA GLU A 165 21.96 11.99 -7.15
C GLU A 165 22.60 10.67 -6.71
N THR A 166 22.46 10.30 -5.44
CA THR A 166 23.08 9.08 -4.88
C THR A 166 22.20 7.84 -4.99
N HIS A 167 20.91 8.00 -5.26
CA HIS A 167 19.89 6.94 -5.18
C HIS A 167 19.82 6.24 -3.81
N ASP A 168 20.35 6.86 -2.76
CA ASP A 168 20.25 6.37 -1.39
C ASP A 168 18.95 6.86 -0.72
N PRO A 169 18.28 6.03 0.12
CA PRO A 169 17.08 6.44 0.83
C PRO A 169 17.42 7.46 1.93
N ILE A 170 16.86 8.66 1.82
CA ILE A 170 17.08 9.77 2.76
C ILE A 170 16.12 9.64 3.95
N GLU A 171 14.83 9.51 3.66
CA GLU A 171 13.75 9.59 4.65
C GLU A 171 12.68 8.52 4.41
N VAL A 172 12.02 8.11 5.51
CA VAL A 172 10.95 7.12 5.52
C VAL A 172 9.66 7.78 5.96
N GLU A 173 8.67 7.85 5.07
CA GLU A 173 7.37 8.44 5.37
C GLU A 173 6.26 7.39 5.33
N SER A 174 5.42 7.40 6.37
CA SER A 174 4.16 6.65 6.38
C SER A 174 3.12 7.36 5.53
N LYS A 175 2.52 6.66 4.57
CA LYS A 175 1.47 7.21 3.70
C LYS A 175 0.22 7.53 4.52
N LYS A 176 -0.11 8.82 4.65
CA LYS A 176 -1.35 9.27 5.31
C LYS A 176 -2.54 9.01 4.37
N LEU A 177 -3.53 8.27 4.85
CA LEU A 177 -4.80 8.09 4.15
C LEU A 177 -5.67 9.33 4.34
N ARG A 178 -6.13 9.93 3.23
CA ARG A 178 -7.04 11.09 3.22
C ARG A 178 -8.44 10.68 2.78
N ASP A 179 -9.44 11.53 3.02
CA ASP A 179 -10.81 11.31 2.58
C ASP A 179 -10.88 11.15 1.05
N THR A 180 -10.07 11.89 0.29
CA THR A 180 -9.95 11.71 -1.17
C THR A 180 -9.49 10.31 -1.59
N ASN A 181 -8.61 9.67 -0.83
CA ASN A 181 -8.21 8.28 -1.11
C ASN A 181 -9.41 7.34 -0.95
N SER A 182 -10.15 7.50 0.15
CA SER A 182 -11.36 6.72 0.42
C SER A 182 -12.42 6.96 -0.64
N MET A 183 -12.63 8.21 -1.07
CA MET A 183 -13.59 8.58 -2.10
C MET A 183 -13.31 7.85 -3.42
N VAL A 184 -12.07 7.91 -3.92
CA VAL A 184 -11.69 7.22 -5.15
C VAL A 184 -11.84 5.70 -5.00
N GLU A 185 -11.46 5.15 -3.84
CA GLU A 185 -11.60 3.71 -3.56
C GLU A 185 -13.05 3.23 -3.69
N GLU A 186 -14.01 3.93 -3.10
CA GLU A 186 -15.44 3.57 -3.16
C GLU A 186 -15.96 3.49 -4.59
N PHE A 187 -15.71 4.52 -5.41
CA PHE A 187 -16.18 4.54 -6.79
C PHE A 187 -15.45 3.52 -7.67
N MET A 188 -14.17 3.24 -7.41
CA MET A 188 -13.45 2.18 -8.11
C MET A 188 -14.01 0.81 -7.75
N LEU A 189 -14.37 0.57 -6.49
CA LEU A 189 -15.03 -0.66 -6.06
C LEU A 189 -16.41 -0.80 -6.70
N LEU A 190 -17.19 0.28 -6.75
CA LEU A 190 -18.48 0.32 -7.43
C LEU A 190 -18.37 -0.03 -8.92
N ALA A 191 -17.37 0.53 -9.62
CA ALA A 191 -17.04 0.19 -11.02
C ALA A 191 -16.78 -1.30 -11.18
N ASN A 192 -15.89 -1.84 -10.35
CA ASN A 192 -15.49 -3.23 -10.38
C ASN A 192 -16.67 -4.19 -10.14
N ILE A 193 -17.54 -3.90 -9.16
CA ILE A 193 -18.72 -4.72 -8.85
C ILE A 193 -19.74 -4.65 -10.00
N SER A 194 -20.01 -3.46 -10.52
CA SER A 194 -20.98 -3.27 -11.61
C SER A 194 -20.54 -4.00 -12.88
N VAL A 195 -19.26 -3.91 -13.23
CA VAL A 195 -18.69 -4.64 -14.36
C VAL A 195 -18.71 -6.15 -14.12
N ALA A 196 -18.37 -6.60 -12.90
CA ALA A 196 -18.39 -8.03 -12.56
C ALA A 196 -19.78 -8.66 -12.76
N LYS A 197 -20.84 -7.95 -12.34
CA LYS A 197 -22.22 -8.38 -12.57
C LYS A 197 -22.54 -8.47 -14.05
N LYS A 198 -22.25 -7.41 -14.81
CA LYS A 198 -22.57 -7.34 -16.24
C LYS A 198 -21.86 -8.42 -17.06
N ILE A 199 -20.58 -8.67 -16.81
CA ILE A 199 -19.84 -9.72 -17.55
C ILE A 199 -20.31 -11.12 -17.16
N LEU A 200 -20.73 -11.35 -15.91
CA LEU A 200 -21.21 -12.67 -15.49
C LEU A 200 -22.60 -12.99 -16.05
N GLU A 201 -23.47 -11.98 -16.16
CA GLU A 201 -24.80 -12.11 -16.77
C GLU A 201 -24.70 -12.54 -18.24
N GLU A 202 -23.79 -11.94 -19.00
CA GLU A 202 -23.60 -12.23 -20.42
C GLU A 202 -22.74 -13.48 -20.67
N PHE A 203 -21.68 -13.65 -19.86
CA PHE A 203 -20.66 -14.70 -20.04
C PHE A 203 -20.49 -15.56 -18.77
N PRO A 204 -21.49 -16.40 -18.42
CA PRO A 204 -21.49 -17.15 -17.17
C PRO A 204 -20.35 -18.16 -17.05
N GLU A 205 -19.81 -18.67 -18.17
CA GLU A 205 -18.78 -19.72 -18.16
C GLU A 205 -17.34 -19.20 -18.32
N CYS A 206 -17.13 -17.99 -18.86
CA CYS A 206 -15.81 -17.47 -19.19
C CYS A 206 -15.47 -16.11 -18.57
N ALA A 207 -16.34 -15.55 -17.71
CA ALA A 207 -16.06 -14.31 -17.01
C ALA A 207 -14.82 -14.44 -16.10
N LEU A 208 -13.89 -13.50 -16.25
CA LEU A 208 -12.73 -13.37 -15.37
C LEU A 208 -13.14 -12.61 -14.10
N LEU A 209 -13.13 -13.30 -12.97
CA LEU A 209 -13.54 -12.78 -11.67
C LEU A 209 -12.39 -12.88 -10.67
N ARG A 210 -12.54 -12.21 -9.53
CA ARG A 210 -11.58 -12.22 -8.42
C ARG A 210 -12.30 -12.45 -7.10
N ARG A 211 -11.92 -13.50 -6.39
CA ARG A 211 -12.49 -13.87 -5.09
C ARG A 211 -11.47 -13.72 -3.97
N HIS A 212 -11.99 -13.67 -2.75
CA HIS A 212 -11.21 -13.78 -1.53
C HIS A 212 -11.89 -14.84 -0.66
N PRO A 213 -11.34 -16.07 -0.62
CA PRO A 213 -11.95 -17.16 0.13
C PRO A 213 -11.96 -16.86 1.64
N THR A 214 -12.95 -17.41 2.34
CA THR A 214 -13.05 -17.28 3.79
C THR A 214 -11.85 -17.97 4.46
N PRO A 215 -11.10 -17.26 5.31
CA PRO A 215 -9.96 -17.83 6.02
C PRO A 215 -10.40 -18.94 7.01
N PRO A 216 -9.60 -20.01 7.17
CA PRO A 216 -9.92 -21.08 8.11
C PRO A 216 -9.75 -20.62 9.56
N VAL A 217 -10.56 -21.17 10.46
CA VAL A 217 -10.58 -20.84 11.90
C VAL A 217 -9.20 -21.00 12.55
N SER A 218 -8.42 -22.01 12.14
CA SER A 218 -7.07 -22.27 12.63
C SER A 218 -6.12 -21.08 12.49
N ASN A 219 -6.32 -20.23 11.48
CA ASN A 219 -5.49 -19.04 11.27
C ASN A 219 -5.73 -17.97 12.35
N PHE A 220 -6.93 -17.91 12.92
CA PHE A 220 -7.29 -16.92 13.95
C PHE A 220 -7.08 -17.42 15.38
N GLU A 221 -6.84 -18.70 15.62
CA GLU A 221 -6.58 -19.20 16.97
C GLU A 221 -5.50 -18.42 17.75
N PRO A 222 -4.36 -18.04 17.14
CA PRO A 222 -3.34 -17.27 17.86
C PRO A 222 -3.84 -15.89 18.28
N ILE A 223 -4.61 -15.20 17.43
CA ILE A 223 -5.11 -13.86 17.73
C ILE A 223 -6.25 -13.92 18.76
N ILE A 224 -7.11 -14.94 18.70
CA ILE A 224 -8.18 -15.15 19.68
C ILE A 224 -7.59 -15.44 21.07
N LYS A 225 -6.56 -16.30 21.16
CA LYS A 225 -5.87 -16.59 22.42
C LYS A 225 -5.20 -15.34 23.00
N ALA A 226 -4.57 -14.53 22.15
CA ALA A 226 -3.95 -13.28 22.57
C ALA A 226 -4.97 -12.24 23.02
N GLY A 227 -6.09 -12.10 22.30
CA GLY A 227 -7.22 -11.24 22.66
C GLY A 227 -7.82 -11.59 24.01
N LYS A 228 -8.15 -12.88 24.24
CA LYS A 228 -8.76 -13.35 25.49
C LYS A 228 -7.90 -13.08 26.72
N LYS A 229 -6.58 -13.22 26.60
CA LYS A 229 -5.63 -12.88 27.68
C LYS A 229 -5.65 -11.40 28.06
N LEU A 230 -5.91 -10.55 27.08
CA LEU A 230 -6.04 -9.10 27.27
C LEU A 230 -7.45 -8.66 27.63
N GLY A 231 -8.39 -9.60 27.80
CA GLY A 231 -9.78 -9.31 28.14
C GLY A 231 -10.68 -8.97 26.95
N PHE A 232 -10.24 -9.21 25.71
CA PHE A 232 -11.03 -8.96 24.51
C PHE A 232 -11.51 -10.28 23.88
N ASP A 233 -12.79 -10.36 23.54
CA ASP A 233 -13.32 -11.50 22.79
C ASP A 233 -13.37 -11.16 21.30
N ILE A 234 -12.65 -11.94 20.49
CA ILE A 234 -12.57 -11.74 19.04
C ILE A 234 -13.50 -12.75 18.38
N ASN A 235 -14.54 -12.23 17.73
CA ASN A 235 -15.53 -13.05 17.05
C ASN A 235 -15.15 -13.24 15.58
N ILE A 236 -15.25 -14.47 15.07
CA ILE A 236 -14.85 -14.85 13.70
C ILE A 236 -15.99 -15.45 12.87
N ASN A 237 -17.23 -15.44 13.38
CA ASN A 237 -18.36 -16.06 12.69
C ASN A 237 -18.69 -15.37 11.37
N SER A 238 -18.62 -14.04 11.36
CA SER A 238 -18.85 -13.21 10.18
C SER A 238 -17.81 -12.12 10.07
N GLY A 239 -17.62 -11.61 8.85
CA GLY A 239 -16.68 -10.52 8.63
C GLY A 239 -17.05 -9.23 9.38
N LYS A 240 -18.36 -9.04 9.61
CA LYS A 240 -18.93 -7.96 10.41
C LYS A 240 -18.58 -8.09 11.88
N GLU A 241 -18.90 -9.23 12.48
CA GLU A 241 -18.63 -9.51 13.90
C GLU A 241 -17.13 -9.44 14.19
N LEU A 242 -16.30 -9.87 13.22
CA LEU A 242 -14.87 -9.66 13.30
C LEU A 242 -14.56 -8.17 13.36
N ALA A 243 -14.99 -7.37 12.39
CA ALA A 243 -14.74 -5.93 12.39
C ALA A 243 -15.22 -5.23 13.68
N GLU A 244 -16.45 -5.51 14.13
CA GLU A 244 -17.03 -4.95 15.36
C GLU A 244 -16.23 -5.34 16.61
N SER A 245 -15.79 -6.60 16.72
CA SER A 245 -14.94 -7.04 17.83
C SER A 245 -13.55 -6.41 17.80
N LEU A 246 -12.96 -6.21 16.61
CA LEU A 246 -11.69 -5.47 16.48
C LEU A 246 -11.89 -3.98 16.81
N ASP A 247 -13.01 -3.36 16.40
CA ASP A 247 -13.33 -1.95 16.68
C ASP A 247 -13.54 -1.70 18.18
N ALA A 248 -14.15 -2.64 18.89
CA ALA A 248 -14.34 -2.59 20.34
C ALA A 248 -13.03 -2.81 21.14
N ALA A 249 -12.03 -3.45 20.53
CA ALA A 249 -10.74 -3.73 21.15
C ALA A 249 -9.82 -2.48 21.17
N VAL A 250 -10.18 -1.50 21.98
CA VAL A 250 -9.40 -0.26 22.19
C VAL A 250 -8.86 -0.21 23.61
N ARG A 251 -7.57 0.13 23.71
CA ARG A 251 -6.85 0.30 24.97
C ARG A 251 -6.47 1.78 25.15
N PRO A 252 -6.94 2.46 26.19
CA PRO A 252 -6.64 3.89 26.40
C PRO A 252 -5.15 4.12 26.71
N ASP A 253 -4.46 3.12 27.25
CA ASP A 253 -3.03 3.14 27.55
C ASP A 253 -2.15 2.98 26.30
N ASN A 254 -2.67 2.39 25.22
CA ASN A 254 -1.94 2.22 23.96
C ASN A 254 -2.85 2.41 22.74
N PRO A 255 -2.91 3.63 22.18
CA PRO A 255 -3.69 3.92 20.97
C PRO A 255 -3.30 3.08 19.76
N TYR A 256 -2.05 2.60 19.69
CA TYR A 256 -1.56 1.79 18.58
C TYR A 256 -1.99 0.32 18.67
N PHE A 257 -2.53 -0.12 19.82
CA PHE A 257 -2.99 -1.49 20.06
C PHE A 257 -4.00 -1.96 19.01
N ASN A 258 -4.99 -1.13 18.71
CA ASN A 258 -6.02 -1.46 17.72
C ASN A 258 -5.41 -1.71 16.33
N THR A 259 -4.48 -0.84 15.93
CA THR A 259 -3.75 -0.98 14.65
C THR A 259 -2.95 -2.27 14.60
N MET A 260 -2.25 -2.64 15.68
CA MET A 260 -1.51 -3.92 15.73
C MET A 260 -2.43 -5.13 15.59
N LEU A 261 -3.57 -5.10 16.29
CA LEU A 261 -4.54 -6.17 16.25
C LEU A 261 -5.14 -6.32 14.84
N ARG A 262 -5.38 -5.21 14.12
CA ARG A 262 -5.76 -5.24 12.69
C ARG A 262 -4.64 -5.76 11.78
N ILE A 263 -3.38 -5.40 12.03
CA ILE A 263 -2.23 -5.94 11.27
C ILE A 263 -2.17 -7.45 11.42
N LEU A 264 -2.34 -7.99 12.63
CA LEU A 264 -2.36 -9.43 12.88
C LEU A 264 -3.58 -10.11 12.22
N ALA A 265 -4.77 -9.53 12.36
CA ALA A 265 -5.99 -10.06 11.72
C ALA A 265 -5.85 -10.11 10.19
N THR A 266 -5.19 -9.11 9.59
CA THR A 266 -4.87 -9.08 8.16
C THR A 266 -3.98 -10.26 7.73
N ARG A 267 -3.06 -10.71 8.58
CA ARG A 267 -2.16 -11.84 8.28
C ARG A 267 -2.84 -13.20 8.38
N CYS A 268 -3.92 -13.29 9.13
CA CYS A 268 -4.75 -14.49 9.21
C CYS A 268 -5.56 -14.71 7.90
N MET A 269 -5.74 -13.65 7.10
CA MET A 269 -6.49 -13.70 5.84
C MET A 269 -5.76 -14.49 4.75
N LEU A 270 -6.55 -15.02 3.82
CA LEU A 270 -6.03 -15.71 2.64
C LEU A 270 -5.68 -14.70 1.54
N GLN A 271 -4.90 -15.16 0.55
CA GLN A 271 -4.63 -14.34 -0.62
C GLN A 271 -5.85 -14.34 -1.55
N ALA A 272 -6.27 -13.16 -2.00
CA ALA A 272 -7.28 -13.04 -3.06
C ALA A 272 -6.73 -13.53 -4.40
N VAL A 273 -7.55 -14.26 -5.16
CA VAL A 273 -7.16 -14.94 -6.40
C VAL A 273 -8.14 -14.66 -7.54
N TYR A 274 -7.61 -14.58 -8.76
CA TYR A 274 -8.38 -14.59 -9.99
C TYR A 274 -8.82 -16.00 -10.34
N PHE A 275 -9.99 -16.12 -10.96
CA PHE A 275 -10.54 -17.39 -11.44
C PHE A 275 -11.48 -17.15 -12.63
N ALA A 276 -11.68 -18.19 -13.44
CA ALA A 276 -12.70 -18.20 -14.47
C ALA A 276 -14.03 -18.72 -13.90
N SER A 277 -15.13 -18.04 -14.16
CA SER A 277 -16.45 -18.36 -13.61
C SER A 277 -16.89 -19.80 -13.89
N GLY A 278 -16.71 -20.32 -15.10
CA GLY A 278 -17.14 -21.68 -15.47
C GLY A 278 -16.35 -22.83 -14.82
N MET A 279 -15.33 -22.54 -14.01
CA MET A 279 -14.55 -23.55 -13.27
C MET A 279 -14.92 -23.63 -11.79
N MET A 280 -15.85 -22.79 -11.31
CA MET A 280 -16.19 -22.65 -9.90
C MET A 280 -17.70 -22.55 -9.69
N GLN A 281 -18.16 -22.91 -8.50
CA GLN A 281 -19.56 -22.73 -8.11
C GLN A 281 -19.83 -21.28 -7.70
N LYS A 282 -21.05 -20.80 -7.92
CA LYS A 282 -21.46 -19.41 -7.64
C LYS A 282 -21.28 -19.03 -6.16
N ASP A 283 -21.46 -19.98 -5.25
CA ASP A 283 -21.31 -19.76 -3.81
C ASP A 283 -19.87 -19.41 -3.41
N GLU A 284 -18.89 -19.77 -4.25
CA GLU A 284 -17.48 -19.47 -4.00
C GLU A 284 -17.00 -18.14 -4.60
N TYR A 285 -17.88 -17.37 -5.26
CA TYR A 285 -17.50 -16.11 -5.91
C TYR A 285 -17.29 -14.96 -4.91
N ALA A 286 -17.77 -15.14 -3.68
CA ALA A 286 -17.75 -14.13 -2.65
C ALA A 286 -16.33 -13.63 -2.35
N HIS A 287 -16.24 -12.34 -2.05
CA HIS A 287 -15.01 -11.68 -1.66
C HIS A 287 -15.07 -11.32 -0.17
N TYR A 288 -14.52 -12.18 0.69
CA TYR A 288 -14.55 -12.06 2.15
C TYR A 288 -14.13 -10.67 2.64
N GLY A 289 -12.97 -10.16 2.20
CA GLY A 289 -12.46 -8.85 2.66
C GLY A 289 -13.23 -7.62 2.16
N LEU A 290 -14.10 -7.76 1.16
CA LEU A 290 -14.91 -6.65 0.63
C LEU A 290 -16.40 -6.81 0.97
N ALA A 291 -16.79 -7.93 1.59
CA ALA A 291 -18.18 -8.38 1.73
C ALA A 291 -19.04 -8.16 0.48
N CYS A 292 -18.48 -8.53 -0.67
CA CYS A 292 -19.18 -8.44 -1.94
C CYS A 292 -19.44 -9.86 -2.48
N PRO A 293 -20.65 -10.17 -2.97
CA PRO A 293 -20.96 -11.50 -3.51
C PRO A 293 -20.20 -11.78 -4.80
N ILE A 294 -19.84 -10.73 -5.55
CA ILE A 294 -19.10 -10.83 -6.81
C ILE A 294 -18.15 -9.65 -6.96
N TYR A 295 -16.96 -9.90 -7.51
CA TYR A 295 -15.94 -8.89 -7.71
C TYR A 295 -15.02 -9.24 -8.89
N THR A 296 -14.50 -8.22 -9.56
CA THR A 296 -13.42 -8.36 -10.55
C THR A 296 -12.54 -7.11 -10.55
N HIS A 297 -11.48 -7.08 -11.36
CA HIS A 297 -10.69 -5.88 -11.57
C HIS A 297 -10.89 -5.33 -12.99
N PHE A 298 -11.25 -4.06 -13.06
CA PHE A 298 -11.53 -3.32 -14.30
C PHE A 298 -10.76 -1.99 -14.38
N THR A 299 -10.41 -1.39 -13.23
CA THR A 299 -10.05 0.02 -13.13
C THR A 299 -8.58 0.37 -13.44
N SER A 300 -7.76 -0.58 -13.89
CA SER A 300 -6.32 -0.37 -14.12
C SER A 300 -5.73 -1.25 -15.26
N PRO A 301 -6.27 -1.19 -16.49
CA PRO A 301 -5.81 -1.98 -17.63
C PRO A 301 -4.38 -1.67 -18.09
N ILE A 302 -3.83 -0.51 -17.75
CA ILE A 302 -2.44 -0.15 -18.08
C ILE A 302 -1.43 -1.05 -17.33
N ARG A 303 -1.78 -1.49 -16.12
CA ARG A 303 -0.87 -2.18 -15.20
C ARG A 303 -1.30 -3.59 -14.82
N ARG A 304 -2.48 -4.05 -15.26
CA ARG A 304 -3.02 -5.39 -14.97
C ARG A 304 -3.65 -5.97 -16.22
N TYR A 305 -3.17 -7.14 -16.63
CA TYR A 305 -3.70 -7.84 -17.80
C TYR A 305 -5.09 -8.44 -17.53
N ALA A 306 -5.41 -8.73 -16.26
CA ALA A 306 -6.77 -9.12 -15.86
C ALA A 306 -7.81 -8.08 -16.31
N ASP A 307 -7.52 -6.81 -16.04
CA ASP A 307 -8.39 -5.68 -16.42
C ASP A 307 -8.48 -5.55 -17.95
N VAL A 308 -7.40 -5.80 -18.70
CA VAL A 308 -7.45 -5.85 -20.17
C VAL A 308 -8.45 -6.91 -20.65
N MET A 309 -8.46 -8.08 -20.02
CA MET A 309 -9.39 -9.15 -20.37
C MET A 309 -10.83 -8.82 -20.01
N VAL A 310 -11.04 -8.22 -18.83
CA VAL A 310 -12.37 -7.74 -18.41
C VAL A 310 -12.87 -6.64 -19.35
N HIS A 311 -12.01 -5.71 -19.80
CA HIS A 311 -12.37 -4.69 -20.78
C HIS A 311 -12.78 -5.32 -22.11
N ARG A 312 -12.10 -6.37 -22.58
CA ARG A 312 -12.48 -7.09 -23.81
C ARG A 312 -13.85 -7.76 -23.65
N LEU A 313 -14.07 -8.47 -22.55
CA LEU A 313 -15.37 -9.09 -22.25
C LEU A 313 -16.49 -8.04 -22.19
N LEU A 314 -16.25 -6.93 -21.50
CA LEU A 314 -17.23 -5.86 -21.38
C LEU A 314 -17.50 -5.15 -22.72
N ALA A 315 -16.47 -4.95 -23.56
CA ALA A 315 -16.63 -4.36 -24.89
C ALA A 315 -17.55 -5.21 -25.78
N VAL A 316 -17.45 -6.54 -25.66
CA VAL A 316 -18.35 -7.47 -26.34
C VAL A 316 -19.76 -7.39 -25.73
N CYS A 317 -19.91 -7.33 -24.41
CA CYS A 317 -21.22 -7.22 -23.73
C CYS A 317 -22.04 -6.00 -24.18
N ILE A 318 -21.37 -4.92 -24.59
CA ILE A 318 -22.03 -3.70 -25.07
C ILE A 318 -22.12 -3.63 -26.60
N GLY A 319 -21.71 -4.66 -27.32
CA GLY A 319 -21.70 -4.70 -28.78
C GLY A 319 -20.69 -3.75 -29.44
N ALA A 320 -19.68 -3.27 -28.70
CA ALA A 320 -18.66 -2.36 -29.22
C ALA A 320 -17.47 -3.09 -29.90
N ASP A 321 -17.32 -4.39 -29.65
CA ASP A 321 -16.31 -5.24 -30.29
C ASP A 321 -16.84 -6.66 -30.47
N ALA A 322 -16.18 -7.46 -31.31
CA ALA A 322 -16.60 -8.84 -31.62
C ALA A 322 -15.96 -9.88 -30.69
N THR A 323 -16.67 -10.99 -30.47
CA THR A 323 -16.10 -12.17 -29.80
C THR A 323 -15.00 -12.81 -30.65
N PHE A 324 -14.06 -13.47 -29.98
CA PHE A 324 -13.11 -14.37 -30.63
C PHE A 324 -13.05 -15.69 -29.85
N PRO A 325 -12.74 -16.83 -30.52
CA PRO A 325 -12.85 -18.16 -29.91
C PRO A 325 -12.06 -18.31 -28.59
N ASP A 326 -10.87 -17.72 -28.53
CA ASP A 326 -10.00 -17.81 -27.35
C ASP A 326 -10.53 -17.09 -26.12
N LEU A 327 -11.43 -16.11 -26.31
CA LEU A 327 -12.07 -15.37 -25.21
C LEU A 327 -13.12 -16.22 -24.48
N LEU A 328 -13.76 -17.14 -25.21
CA LEU A 328 -14.85 -17.99 -24.71
C LEU A 328 -14.36 -19.35 -24.21
N ASP A 329 -13.09 -19.69 -24.42
CA ASP A 329 -12.52 -20.95 -23.97
C ASP A 329 -12.23 -20.93 -22.46
N LYS A 330 -13.06 -21.65 -21.71
CA LYS A 330 -12.94 -21.81 -20.25
C LYS A 330 -11.57 -22.32 -19.80
N ARG A 331 -10.92 -23.20 -20.57
CA ARG A 331 -9.61 -23.77 -20.19
C ARG A 331 -8.51 -22.73 -20.34
N LYS A 332 -8.56 -21.92 -21.40
CA LYS A 332 -7.62 -20.80 -21.61
C LYS A 332 -7.80 -19.73 -20.55
N SER A 333 -9.05 -19.34 -20.24
CA SER A 333 -9.34 -18.37 -19.17
C SER A 333 -8.84 -18.85 -17.80
N GLN A 334 -8.94 -20.16 -17.52
CA GLN A 334 -8.42 -20.73 -16.28
C GLN A 334 -6.88 -20.76 -16.24
N ALA A 335 -6.23 -21.18 -17.33
CA ALA A 335 -4.78 -21.16 -17.42
C ALA A 335 -4.22 -19.74 -17.28
N LEU A 336 -4.88 -18.77 -17.90
CA LEU A 336 -4.57 -17.35 -17.75
C LEU A 336 -4.72 -16.89 -16.29
N SER A 337 -5.83 -17.25 -15.63
CA SER A 337 -6.06 -16.93 -14.22
C SER A 337 -4.94 -17.46 -13.32
N HIS A 338 -4.44 -18.68 -13.58
CA HIS A 338 -3.31 -19.24 -12.83
C HIS A 338 -2.02 -18.43 -13.02
N ASN A 339 -1.71 -18.05 -14.27
CA ASN A 339 -0.55 -17.19 -14.57
C ASN A 339 -0.68 -15.81 -13.87
N LEU A 340 -1.84 -15.15 -13.99
CA LEU A 340 -2.12 -13.87 -13.32
C LEU A 340 -1.89 -13.96 -11.81
N ASN A 341 -2.36 -15.03 -11.17
CA ASN A 341 -2.18 -15.26 -9.74
C ASN A 341 -0.71 -15.48 -9.35
N TYR A 342 0.02 -16.28 -10.13
CA TYR A 342 1.44 -16.53 -9.90
C TYR A 342 2.25 -15.23 -10.04
N ARG A 343 2.07 -14.49 -11.14
CA ARG A 343 2.78 -13.23 -11.41
C ARG A 343 2.45 -12.15 -10.41
N ASN A 344 1.19 -12.01 -10.00
CA ASN A 344 0.80 -11.06 -8.96
C ASN A 344 1.48 -11.36 -7.62
N ARG A 345 1.60 -12.65 -7.24
CA ARG A 345 2.31 -13.05 -6.01
C ARG A 345 3.80 -12.75 -6.10
N MET A 346 4.44 -13.06 -7.23
CA MET A 346 5.86 -12.77 -7.44
C MET A 346 6.14 -11.27 -7.44
N ALA A 347 5.28 -10.46 -8.06
CA ALA A 347 5.37 -9.00 -8.02
C ALA A 347 5.32 -8.45 -6.59
N GLN A 348 4.43 -8.97 -5.73
CA GLN A 348 4.37 -8.59 -4.32
C GLN A 348 5.60 -9.03 -3.52
N TYR A 349 6.19 -10.20 -3.81
CA TYR A 349 7.45 -10.61 -3.19
C TYR A 349 8.62 -9.73 -3.62
N ALA A 350 8.72 -9.40 -4.91
CA ALA A 350 9.74 -8.51 -5.43
C ALA A 350 9.65 -7.10 -4.82
N GLY A 351 8.44 -6.53 -4.74
CA GLY A 351 8.22 -5.22 -4.10
C GLY A 351 8.63 -5.22 -2.62
N ARG A 352 8.25 -6.25 -1.85
CA ARG A 352 8.66 -6.40 -0.44
C ARG A 352 10.18 -6.59 -0.29
N ALA A 353 10.80 -7.37 -1.16
CA ALA A 353 12.25 -7.57 -1.14
C ALA A 353 13.01 -6.28 -1.50
N SER A 354 12.48 -5.48 -2.44
CA SER A 354 13.03 -4.17 -2.78
C SER A 354 12.93 -3.20 -1.60
N VAL A 355 11.79 -3.15 -0.92
CA VAL A 355 11.62 -2.39 0.33
C VAL A 355 12.65 -2.83 1.37
N ALA A 356 12.78 -4.14 1.61
CA ALA A 356 13.75 -4.67 2.57
C ALA A 356 15.20 -4.28 2.23
N LEU A 357 15.59 -4.34 0.95
CA LEU A 357 16.91 -3.92 0.49
C LEU A 357 17.15 -2.43 0.76
N HIS A 358 16.19 -1.56 0.45
CA HIS A 358 16.32 -0.12 0.71
C HIS A 358 16.32 0.18 2.20
N THR A 359 15.57 -0.57 3.02
CA THR A 359 15.70 -0.51 4.49
C THR A 359 17.12 -0.83 4.94
N HIS A 360 17.78 -1.86 4.36
CA HIS A 360 19.16 -2.20 4.70
C HIS A 360 20.14 -1.07 4.32
N LEU A 361 19.97 -0.49 3.14
CA LEU A 361 20.76 0.67 2.70
C LEU A 361 20.57 1.87 3.63
N PHE A 362 19.34 2.13 4.07
CA PHE A 362 19.03 3.20 5.02
C PHE A 362 19.76 3.03 6.36
N PHE A 363 19.80 1.81 6.90
CA PHE A 363 20.51 1.51 8.16
C PHE A 363 22.01 1.32 8.01
N ARG A 364 22.56 1.43 6.79
CA ARG A 364 23.99 1.27 6.56
C ARG A 364 24.76 2.41 7.25
N GLY A 365 25.51 2.06 8.29
CA GLY A 365 26.27 3.03 9.08
C GLY A 365 25.43 3.88 10.05
N ARG A 366 24.14 3.57 10.21
CA ARG A 366 23.24 4.22 11.17
C ARG A 366 22.91 3.25 12.30
N ILE A 367 22.96 3.73 13.54
CA ILE A 367 22.45 3.02 14.72
C ILE A 367 21.37 3.92 15.32
N GLN A 368 20.17 3.39 15.52
CA GLN A 368 19.03 4.17 16.05
C GLN A 368 18.24 3.34 17.05
N ASP A 369 17.82 3.99 18.14
CA ASP A 369 16.93 3.42 19.14
C ASP A 369 15.49 3.77 18.76
N GLU A 370 14.62 2.77 18.70
CA GLU A 370 13.23 2.96 18.30
C GLU A 370 12.26 2.19 19.19
N GLN A 371 11.05 2.71 19.28
CA GLN A 371 9.96 2.00 19.92
C GLN A 371 9.38 0.94 18.97
N GLY A 372 9.26 -0.28 19.47
CA GLY A 372 8.63 -1.39 18.80
C GLY A 372 7.63 -2.09 19.71
N TYR A 373 6.88 -3.01 19.13
CA TYR A 373 5.89 -3.81 19.84
C TYR A 373 6.07 -5.28 19.54
N VAL A 374 5.99 -6.12 20.56
CA VAL A 374 6.10 -7.57 20.40
C VAL A 374 4.83 -8.11 19.74
N LEU A 375 4.92 -8.58 18.49
CA LEU A 375 3.77 -9.19 17.80
C LEU A 375 3.63 -10.69 18.10
N TYR A 376 4.74 -11.42 18.07
CA TYR A 376 4.76 -12.85 18.34
C TYR A 376 5.89 -13.23 19.28
N VAL A 377 5.56 -14.07 20.25
CA VAL A 377 6.53 -14.70 21.15
C VAL A 377 6.74 -16.14 20.72
N ARG A 378 7.92 -16.45 20.17
CA ARG A 378 8.33 -17.82 19.80
C ARG A 378 9.20 -18.43 20.88
N LYS A 379 9.50 -19.72 20.78
CA LYS A 379 10.41 -20.43 21.71
C LYS A 379 11.82 -19.83 21.75
N ASN A 380 12.32 -19.38 20.61
CA ASN A 380 13.71 -18.96 20.42
C ASN A 380 13.88 -17.49 20.01
N ALA A 381 12.77 -16.75 19.83
CA ALA A 381 12.82 -15.37 19.37
C ALA A 381 11.53 -14.59 19.68
N LEU A 382 11.65 -13.27 19.75
CA LEU A 382 10.55 -12.32 19.76
C LEU A 382 10.46 -11.65 18.38
N GLN A 383 9.28 -11.66 17.76
CA GLN A 383 9.03 -10.86 16.55
C GLN A 383 8.50 -9.51 16.96
N ILE A 384 9.22 -8.45 16.59
CA ILE A 384 8.96 -7.08 17.00
C ILE A 384 8.62 -6.27 15.76
N LEU A 385 7.47 -5.60 15.78
CA LEU A 385 7.06 -4.61 14.78
C LEU A 385 7.63 -3.26 15.17
N ILE A 386 8.22 -2.56 14.19
CA ILE A 386 8.67 -1.18 14.38
C ILE A 386 7.74 -0.27 13.57
N PRO A 387 6.80 0.43 14.21
CA PRO A 387 5.77 1.20 13.51
C PRO A 387 6.33 2.26 12.56
N LYS A 388 7.38 2.96 13.00
CA LYS A 388 8.01 4.07 12.26
C LYS A 388 8.51 3.64 10.88
N TYR A 389 9.06 2.43 10.80
CA TYR A 389 9.61 1.86 9.57
C TYR A 389 8.77 0.71 9.00
N GLY A 390 7.67 0.34 9.65
CA GLY A 390 6.65 -0.61 9.21
C GLY A 390 7.18 -1.98 8.80
N PHE A 391 8.39 -2.35 9.24
CA PHE A 391 8.96 -3.67 9.07
C PHE A 391 8.97 -4.43 10.40
N GLU A 392 9.13 -5.74 10.27
CA GLU A 392 9.31 -6.62 11.41
C GLU A 392 10.76 -7.05 11.49
N GLY A 393 11.29 -7.11 12.69
CA GLY A 393 12.53 -7.82 12.92
C GLY A 393 12.39 -8.88 13.99
N THR A 394 13.35 -9.79 13.97
CA THR A 394 13.40 -10.91 14.89
C THR A 394 14.51 -10.67 15.89
N LEU A 395 14.14 -10.51 17.16
CA LEU A 395 15.07 -10.48 18.29
C LEU A 395 15.26 -11.92 18.77
N TYR A 396 16.46 -12.47 18.56
CA TYR A 396 16.79 -13.82 19.01
C TYR A 396 17.12 -13.81 20.50
N VAL A 397 16.41 -14.65 21.26
CA VAL A 397 16.59 -14.80 22.71
C VAL A 397 17.29 -16.13 23.08
N SER A 398 17.61 -16.92 22.06
CA SER A 398 18.41 -18.14 22.17
C SER A 398 19.69 -17.98 21.37
N PRO A 399 20.77 -18.65 21.79
CA PRO A 399 22.08 -18.40 21.20
C PRO A 399 22.11 -18.80 19.73
N ARG A 400 22.78 -17.98 18.91
CA ARG A 400 23.23 -18.45 17.60
C ARG A 400 24.18 -19.62 17.82
N LYS A 401 24.17 -20.62 16.94
CA LYS A 401 25.10 -21.77 17.01
C LYS A 401 26.53 -21.25 17.18
N GLY A 402 27.11 -21.40 18.38
CA GLY A 402 28.47 -20.95 18.72
C GLY A 402 28.57 -19.85 19.79
N GLU A 403 27.49 -19.13 20.12
CA GLU A 403 27.48 -18.09 21.18
C GLU A 403 26.90 -18.67 22.48
N LYS A 404 27.47 -18.34 23.64
CA LYS A 404 26.86 -18.65 24.95
C LYS A 404 26.10 -17.42 25.43
N LEU A 405 24.77 -17.44 25.33
CA LEU A 405 23.95 -16.48 26.06
C LEU A 405 24.10 -16.77 27.56
N GLN A 406 24.54 -15.78 28.33
CA GLN A 406 24.68 -15.88 29.79
C GLN A 406 23.33 -15.85 30.52
N VAL A 407 22.23 -15.64 29.78
CA VAL A 407 20.89 -15.45 30.33
C VAL A 407 19.92 -16.50 29.77
N LYS A 408 19.14 -17.13 30.65
CA LYS A 408 18.21 -18.21 30.30
C LYS A 408 16.79 -17.67 30.19
N PHE A 409 16.24 -17.69 28.98
CA PHE A 409 14.83 -17.40 28.72
C PHE A 409 13.99 -18.66 28.94
N ILE A 410 12.90 -18.53 29.70
CA ILE A 410 11.93 -19.61 29.93
C ILE A 410 10.68 -19.29 29.10
N TYR A 411 10.38 -20.16 28.14
CA TYR A 411 9.18 -20.05 27.32
C TYR A 411 8.01 -20.79 27.96
N ASN A 412 6.88 -20.11 28.10
CA ASN A 412 5.62 -20.73 28.51
C ASN A 412 4.70 -20.88 27.29
N GLU A 413 4.37 -22.13 26.94
CA GLU A 413 3.50 -22.47 25.80
C GLU A 413 2.05 -22.03 26.00
N GLU A 414 1.51 -22.18 27.21
CA GLU A 414 0.13 -21.80 27.54
C GLU A 414 -0.03 -20.27 27.50
N ASN A 415 0.93 -19.57 28.10
CA ASN A 415 0.88 -18.11 28.19
C ASN A 415 1.49 -17.40 26.97
N GLN A 416 2.14 -18.12 26.05
CA GLN A 416 2.89 -17.53 24.92
C GLN A 416 3.75 -16.36 25.39
N SER A 417 4.41 -16.54 26.54
CA SER A 417 5.25 -15.53 27.17
C SER A 417 6.67 -16.03 27.30
N GLN A 418 7.61 -15.08 27.30
CA GLN A 418 9.00 -15.37 27.61
C GLN A 418 9.42 -14.64 28.87
N ARG A 419 9.92 -15.38 29.84
CA ARG A 419 10.42 -14.83 31.09
C ARG A 419 11.95 -14.89 31.12
N CYS A 420 12.54 -13.79 31.56
CA CYS A 420 13.96 -13.64 31.79
C CYS A 420 14.18 -12.90 33.12
N GLY A 421 14.51 -13.64 34.18
CA GLY A 421 14.57 -13.08 35.54
C GLY A 421 13.20 -12.55 35.98
N ASP A 422 13.14 -11.25 36.26
CA ASP A 422 11.93 -10.54 36.66
C ASP A 422 11.12 -9.96 35.49
N VAL A 423 11.70 -9.95 34.28
CA VAL A 423 11.05 -9.40 33.09
C VAL A 423 10.28 -10.51 32.38
N VAL A 424 9.00 -10.29 32.12
CA VAL A 424 8.15 -11.19 31.33
C VAL A 424 7.66 -10.44 30.10
N PHE A 425 8.00 -10.96 28.92
CA PHE A 425 7.52 -10.46 27.64
C PHE A 425 6.21 -11.16 27.27
N HIS A 426 5.19 -10.36 27.02
CA HIS A 426 3.92 -10.79 26.45
C HIS A 426 3.75 -10.22 25.03
N THR A 427 2.78 -10.77 24.32
CA THR A 427 2.31 -10.18 23.06
C THR A 427 1.73 -8.79 23.33
N PHE A 428 2.04 -7.84 22.43
CA PHE A 428 1.66 -6.43 22.44
C PHE A 428 2.39 -5.53 23.45
N ASP A 429 3.37 -6.07 24.17
CA ASP A 429 4.19 -5.25 25.07
C ASP A 429 5.06 -4.26 24.28
N PRO A 430 5.12 -3.00 24.72
CA PRO A 430 6.04 -2.01 24.16
C PRO A 430 7.47 -2.34 24.58
N VAL A 431 8.38 -2.27 23.61
CA VAL A 431 9.82 -2.48 23.80
C VAL A 431 10.60 -1.40 23.08
N THR A 432 11.75 -1.01 23.62
CA THR A 432 12.70 -0.15 22.91
C THR A 432 13.83 -1.02 22.40
N VAL A 433 14.07 -0.94 21.10
CA VAL A 433 15.07 -1.75 20.40
C VAL A 433 16.04 -0.87 19.65
N GLN A 434 17.31 -1.24 19.72
CA GLN A 434 18.37 -0.63 18.92
C GLN A 434 18.47 -1.39 17.60
N LEU A 435 18.49 -0.62 16.51
CA LEU A 435 18.59 -1.09 15.15
C LEU A 435 20.00 -0.92 14.62
N SER A 436 20.57 -2.01 14.11
CA SER A 436 21.87 -2.00 13.44
C SER A 436 21.88 -2.98 12.26
N LEU A 437 22.80 -2.77 11.31
CA LEU A 437 22.97 -3.67 10.17
C LEU A 437 24.11 -4.66 10.43
N ASP A 438 23.80 -5.96 10.44
CA ASP A 438 24.80 -7.02 10.49
C ASP A 438 25.25 -7.38 9.07
N ARG A 439 26.53 -7.14 8.80
CA ARG A 439 27.19 -7.38 7.51
C ARG A 439 28.17 -8.55 7.55
N SER A 440 28.10 -9.41 8.57
CA SER A 440 28.97 -10.58 8.70
C SER A 440 28.88 -11.54 7.50
N ASN A 441 27.70 -11.64 6.88
CA ASN A 441 27.51 -12.33 5.61
C ASN A 441 27.09 -11.33 4.51
N LEU A 442 28.00 -11.04 3.57
CA LEU A 442 27.77 -10.11 2.48
C LEU A 442 26.57 -10.49 1.58
N GLN A 443 26.22 -11.78 1.49
CA GLN A 443 25.09 -12.23 0.69
C GLN A 443 23.73 -12.03 1.40
N HIS A 444 23.75 -11.96 2.73
CA HIS A 444 22.54 -11.92 3.55
C HIS A 444 22.72 -10.86 4.65
N GLU A 445 22.84 -9.61 4.23
CA GLU A 445 22.75 -8.47 5.16
C GLU A 445 21.39 -8.51 5.85
N ARG A 446 21.39 -8.28 7.17
CA ARG A 446 20.17 -8.33 7.98
C ARG A 446 20.18 -7.21 9.00
N VAL A 447 19.00 -6.62 9.20
CA VAL A 447 18.77 -5.72 10.33
C VAL A 447 18.72 -6.58 11.60
N VAL A 448 19.61 -6.28 12.54
CA VAL A 448 19.66 -6.91 13.86
C VAL A 448 19.04 -5.95 14.86
N LEU A 449 18.14 -6.51 15.66
CA LEU A 449 17.55 -5.85 16.81
C LEU A 449 18.34 -6.24 18.05
N GLN A 450 18.65 -5.26 18.88
CA GLN A 450 19.14 -5.46 20.24
C GLN A 450 18.18 -4.79 21.21
N LEU A 451 17.91 -5.41 22.35
CA LEU A 451 16.98 -4.87 23.32
C LEU A 451 17.64 -3.70 24.08
N VAL A 452 16.95 -2.57 24.22
CA VAL A 452 17.40 -1.44 25.04
C VAL A 452 16.56 -1.37 26.31
N LYS A 453 15.22 -1.35 26.16
CA LYS A 453 14.27 -1.38 27.27
C LYS A 453 13.19 -2.43 27.01
N PRO A 454 12.79 -3.23 28.02
CA PRO A 454 13.28 -3.29 29.40
C PRO A 454 14.75 -3.74 29.52
N HIS A 455 15.47 -3.22 30.53
CA HIS A 455 16.89 -3.53 30.73
C HIS A 455 17.04 -4.91 31.36
N ILE A 456 17.70 -5.82 30.67
CA ILE A 456 18.06 -7.14 31.16
C ILE A 456 19.59 -7.17 31.30
N PRO A 457 20.12 -7.44 32.51
CA PRO A 457 21.55 -7.56 32.72
C PRO A 457 22.16 -8.59 31.75
N ASN A 458 23.28 -8.24 31.11
CA ASN A 458 24.00 -9.08 30.14
C ASN A 458 23.25 -9.42 28.84
N PHE A 459 22.13 -8.75 28.53
CA PHE A 459 21.39 -8.92 27.28
C PHE A 459 20.99 -7.59 26.62
N SER A 460 20.64 -6.55 27.40
CA SER A 460 20.26 -5.25 26.86
C SER A 460 21.46 -4.34 26.61
N VAL A 461 21.38 -3.53 25.56
CA VAL A 461 22.38 -2.52 25.17
C VAL A 461 21.98 -1.15 25.78
N PRO A 462 22.94 -0.34 26.24
CA PRO A 462 22.65 1.03 26.70
C PRO A 462 22.05 1.86 25.57
N SER A 463 21.09 2.73 25.93
CA SER A 463 20.45 3.62 24.96
C SER A 463 21.45 4.65 24.42
N LEU A 464 21.34 4.98 23.13
CA LEU A 464 22.17 5.99 22.47
C LEU A 464 22.06 7.35 23.15
N ASP A 465 20.87 7.73 23.63
CA ASP A 465 20.65 9.02 24.33
C ASP A 465 21.35 9.08 25.69
N ALA A 466 21.54 7.93 26.36
CA ALA A 466 22.26 7.88 27.63
C ALA A 466 23.78 8.04 27.48
N SER A 467 24.31 7.80 26.27
CA SER A 467 25.74 7.96 25.97
C SER A 467 26.17 9.41 25.75
N ILE A 468 25.22 10.33 25.53
CA ILE A 468 25.47 11.77 25.42
C ILE A 468 25.51 12.44 26.82
N SER A 469 24.97 11.80 27.85
CA SER A 469 24.89 12.33 29.22
C SER A 469 25.91 11.76 30.21
N ALA A 470 27.00 11.14 29.74
CA ALA A 470 28.11 10.74 30.61
C ALA A 470 29.20 11.83 30.58
N PRO A 471 29.47 12.56 31.68
CA PRO A 471 30.60 13.47 31.71
C PRO A 471 31.87 12.62 31.75
N THR A 472 32.66 12.66 30.67
CA THR A 472 34.03 12.14 30.66
C THR A 472 34.88 12.96 31.63
N LYS A 473 34.93 12.52 32.90
CA LYS A 473 36.03 12.84 33.82
C LYS A 473 37.27 12.07 33.37
N ASP A 474 37.97 12.58 32.36
CA ASP A 474 39.40 12.28 32.16
C ASP A 474 40.00 13.19 31.08
N SER A 475 40.19 14.46 31.43
CA SER A 475 41.20 15.31 30.78
C SER A 475 41.56 16.49 31.69
N ALA A 476 42.09 16.18 32.87
CA ALA A 476 42.75 17.16 33.72
C ALA A 476 44.13 16.63 34.13
N LYS A 477 45.14 16.91 33.30
CA LYS A 477 46.52 17.21 33.74
C LYS A 477 47.44 17.62 32.56
N ARG A 478 47.81 18.91 32.59
CA ARG A 478 49.09 19.52 32.16
C ARG A 478 49.48 19.54 30.68
N LYS A 479 49.53 20.74 30.10
CA LYS A 479 50.76 21.58 30.13
C LYS A 479 50.43 23.05 29.82
N GLU A 480 50.74 23.92 30.78
CA GLU A 480 50.88 25.37 30.60
C GLU A 480 52.18 25.67 29.84
N LEU A 481 52.19 26.69 28.97
CA LEU A 481 53.29 27.65 28.84
C LEU A 481 52.94 28.82 27.89
N LYS A 482 52.63 29.95 28.55
CA LYS A 482 53.03 31.36 28.30
C LYS A 482 52.56 32.14 27.06
N ASP A 483 51.91 33.27 27.38
CA ASP A 483 51.56 34.42 26.55
C ASP A 483 52.71 35.45 26.37
N GLU A 484 52.49 36.29 25.34
CA GLU A 484 52.97 37.66 25.04
C GLU A 484 54.06 37.86 23.95
N PRO A 485 54.07 38.99 23.20
CA PRO A 485 52.94 39.70 22.55
C PRO A 485 53.24 40.25 21.12
N MET A 486 52.19 40.74 20.43
CA MET A 486 52.04 41.71 19.30
C MET A 486 53.24 42.16 18.43
N GLU A 487 53.02 42.21 17.10
CA GLU A 487 53.29 43.42 16.27
C GLU A 487 52.55 43.43 14.91
N GLN A 488 52.18 44.65 14.49
CA GLN A 488 51.44 45.07 13.28
C GLN A 488 52.33 44.98 12.02
N ASP A 489 51.77 44.83 10.80
CA ASP A 489 51.54 45.97 9.88
C ASP A 489 51.06 45.59 8.45
N SER A 490 50.24 46.51 7.94
CA SER A 490 49.91 46.99 6.58
C SER A 490 50.09 46.21 5.24
N ALA A 491 49.13 46.50 4.35
CA ALA A 491 48.97 46.12 2.94
C ALA A 491 50.09 46.62 1.99
N PRO A 492 50.01 46.27 0.68
CA PRO A 492 49.45 47.27 -0.23
C PRO A 492 48.61 46.73 -1.41
N THR A 493 47.84 47.68 -1.93
CA THR A 493 46.96 47.65 -3.11
C THR A 493 47.73 48.00 -4.40
N MET A 494 47.22 47.53 -5.55
CA MET A 494 47.08 48.24 -6.85
C MET A 494 47.64 47.55 -8.11
N ALA A 495 46.74 47.58 -9.11
CA ALA A 495 46.94 47.89 -10.53
C ALA A 495 46.90 46.75 -11.56
N SER A 496 45.92 46.95 -12.45
CA SER A 496 45.64 46.44 -13.78
C SER A 496 46.82 46.50 -14.76
N GLU A 497 46.89 45.54 -15.70
CA GLU A 497 46.70 45.81 -17.14
C GLU A 497 46.87 44.55 -18.04
N THR A 498 46.10 44.61 -19.11
CA THR A 498 46.02 43.90 -20.40
C THR A 498 47.28 43.25 -21.00
N ASN A 499 47.11 42.05 -21.60
CA ASN A 499 47.31 41.71 -23.04
C ASN A 499 47.93 40.31 -23.35
N ILE A 500 47.16 39.52 -24.11
CA ILE A 500 47.50 38.81 -25.37
C ILE A 500 48.82 38.00 -25.43
N HIS A 501 48.73 36.66 -25.53
CA HIS A 501 49.31 35.90 -26.66
C HIS A 501 48.82 34.45 -26.83
N LYS A 502 48.44 34.13 -28.08
CA LYS A 502 48.13 32.82 -28.67
C LYS A 502 49.35 31.88 -28.66
N LYS A 503 49.13 30.57 -28.52
CA LYS A 503 49.74 29.58 -29.45
C LYS A 503 49.00 28.24 -29.51
N LYS A 504 48.71 27.85 -30.77
CA LYS A 504 48.12 26.60 -31.27
C LYS A 504 49.11 25.42 -31.23
N LYS A 505 48.58 24.18 -31.16
CA LYS A 505 48.75 23.03 -32.11
C LYS A 505 48.10 21.76 -31.48
N LYS A 506 47.01 21.15 -31.99
CA LYS A 506 46.87 20.20 -33.16
C LYS A 506 47.97 19.13 -33.16
N LYS A 507 47.75 17.82 -33.30
CA LYS A 507 46.78 16.92 -33.96
C LYS A 507 47.01 15.51 -33.33
N LYS A 508 46.10 14.53 -33.37
CA LYS A 508 45.46 13.93 -34.54
C LYS A 508 44.14 13.28 -34.15
#